data_AF-A0A1D2U0I9-F1
#
_entry.id   AF-A0A1D2U0I9-F1
#
_cell.length_a   1.000
_cell.length_b   1.000
_cell.length_c   1.000
_cell.angle_alpha   90.00
_cell.angle_beta   90.00
_cell.angle_gamma   90.00
#
_symmetry.space_group_name_H-M   'P 1'
#
loop_
_entity.id
_entity.type
_entity.pdbx_description
1 polymer ?
#
loop_
_entity_poly.entity_id
_entity_poly.type
_entity_poly.pdbx_seq_one_letter_code
_entity_poly.pdbx_strand_id
1 'polypeptide(L)'
;MKTINGLRIALLLGVIGITGERSFAATPENVLRDYLGVQSTLARDSMKNVSLNAHALADAVRGDSTKSLPAIIAEQADALAKAKNLDKARNVFKRLSESLIAHVKTNGAPRGTYYEVYCPIAKASWLQAGETVSNPYLGTRAATPTWGWACSGVVKAKFTGPPGKDQTDGGLLR
;
A
#
# COMPACT_ATOMS: atom_id res chain seq x y z
N MET A 1 -38.29 43.46 -48.11
CA MET A 1 -37.08 42.89 -47.47
C MET A 1 -37.35 42.76 -45.97
N LYS A 2 -37.39 41.54 -45.43
CA LYS A 2 -37.02 41.21 -44.03
C LYS A 2 -37.02 39.69 -43.86
N THR A 3 -35.89 39.24 -43.34
CA THR A 3 -35.25 37.92 -43.32
C THR A 3 -35.96 36.83 -42.53
N ILE A 4 -35.86 35.59 -43.04
CA ILE A 4 -36.19 34.32 -42.39
C ILE A 4 -35.14 34.03 -41.31
N ASN A 5 -35.56 33.85 -40.05
CA ASN A 5 -34.66 33.46 -38.96
C ASN A 5 -34.78 31.96 -38.68
N GLY A 6 -33.61 31.31 -38.74
CA GLY A 6 -33.46 29.87 -38.92
C GLY A 6 -33.65 29.04 -37.65
N LEU A 7 -34.12 27.82 -37.92
CA LEU A 7 -34.20 26.67 -37.03
C LEU A 7 -32.79 26.29 -36.52
N ARG A 8 -32.59 26.37 -35.19
CA ARG A 8 -31.37 25.90 -34.52
C ARG A 8 -31.60 24.48 -34.03
N ILE A 9 -31.10 23.50 -34.79
CA ILE A 9 -31.03 22.10 -34.35
C ILE A 9 -29.86 22.00 -33.37
N ALA A 10 -30.16 21.88 -32.08
CA ALA A 10 -29.17 21.57 -31.05
C ALA A 10 -28.95 20.06 -31.02
N LEU A 11 -27.87 19.60 -31.64
CA LEU A 11 -27.41 18.22 -31.58
C LEU A 11 -26.80 17.97 -30.18
N LEU A 12 -27.56 17.29 -29.30
CA LEU A 12 -27.06 16.83 -28.00
C LEU A 12 -26.16 15.61 -28.23
N LEU A 13 -24.84 15.81 -28.24
CA LEU A 13 -23.87 14.72 -28.12
C LEU A 13 -23.87 14.23 -26.67
N GLY A 14 -24.48 13.06 -26.46
CA GLY A 14 -24.43 12.36 -25.18
C GLY A 14 -23.00 11.91 -24.87
N VAL A 15 -22.42 12.45 -23.81
CA VAL A 15 -21.17 11.94 -23.23
C VAL A 15 -21.55 10.75 -22.35
N ILE A 16 -21.41 9.53 -22.87
CA ILE A 16 -21.43 8.32 -22.05
C ILE A 16 -20.13 8.34 -21.24
N GLY A 17 -20.22 8.78 -19.99
CA GLY A 17 -19.13 8.66 -19.03
C GLY A 17 -18.89 7.19 -18.73
N ILE A 18 -17.84 6.61 -19.32
CA ILE A 18 -17.38 5.26 -18.98
C ILE A 18 -16.55 5.39 -17.70
N THR A 19 -17.18 5.42 -16.53
CA THR A 19 -16.45 5.26 -15.27
C THR A 19 -16.11 3.78 -15.10
N GLY A 20 -15.04 3.35 -15.77
CA GLY A 20 -14.46 2.03 -15.55
C GLY A 20 -13.74 2.01 -14.21
N GLU A 21 -14.46 1.72 -13.12
CA GLU A 21 -13.83 1.38 -11.85
C GLU A 21 -13.22 -0.02 -11.99
N ARG A 22 -11.90 -0.06 -12.24
CA ARG A 22 -11.16 -1.31 -12.34
C ARG A 22 -11.08 -1.92 -10.93
N SER A 23 -12.00 -2.82 -10.60
CA SER A 23 -11.88 -3.67 -9.41
C SER A 23 -10.66 -4.57 -9.59
N PHE A 24 -9.56 -4.22 -8.96
CA PHE A 24 -8.43 -5.13 -8.83
C PHE A 24 -8.86 -6.23 -7.86
N ALA A 25 -8.92 -7.48 -8.33
CA ALA A 25 -9.11 -8.62 -7.45
C ALA A 25 -8.14 -8.52 -6.27
N ALA A 26 -8.65 -8.79 -5.06
CA ALA A 26 -7.84 -8.81 -3.86
C ALA A 26 -6.73 -9.85 -4.00
N THR A 27 -5.47 -9.39 -4.00
CA THR A 27 -4.29 -10.24 -4.11
C THR A 27 -3.31 -9.89 -2.98
N PRO A 28 -2.43 -10.83 -2.58
CA PRO A 28 -1.33 -10.53 -1.68
C PRO A 28 -0.46 -9.34 -2.12
N GLU A 29 -0.38 -9.08 -3.44
CA GLU A 29 0.28 -7.89 -4.00
C GLU A 29 -0.41 -6.59 -3.56
N ASN A 30 -1.74 -6.54 -3.58
CA ASN A 30 -2.50 -5.36 -3.12
C ASN A 30 -2.27 -5.11 -1.62
N VAL A 31 -2.23 -6.17 -0.81
CA VAL A 31 -1.94 -6.05 0.64
C VAL A 31 -0.59 -5.40 0.88
N LEU A 32 0.49 -5.88 0.22
CA LEU A 32 1.80 -5.26 0.37
C LEU A 32 1.87 -3.85 -0.22
N ARG A 33 1.21 -3.58 -1.35
CA ARG A 33 1.14 -2.24 -1.93
C ARG A 33 0.56 -1.24 -0.92
N ASP A 34 -0.58 -1.57 -0.32
CA ASP A 34 -1.29 -0.66 0.57
C ASP A 34 -0.56 -0.53 1.92
N TYR A 35 0.05 -1.62 2.40
CA TYR A 35 0.99 -1.60 3.54
C TYR A 35 2.18 -0.65 3.30
N LEU A 36 2.83 -0.73 2.14
CA LEU A 36 3.94 0.15 1.76
C LEU A 36 3.50 1.60 1.62
N GLY A 37 2.26 1.83 1.14
CA GLY A 37 1.65 3.15 1.12
C GLY A 37 1.55 3.76 2.53
N VAL A 38 1.16 2.96 3.53
CA VAL A 38 1.14 3.41 4.93
C VAL A 38 2.55 3.63 5.47
N GLN A 39 3.46 2.67 5.26
CA GLN A 39 4.87 2.76 5.68
C GLN A 39 5.49 4.08 5.21
N SER A 40 5.38 4.37 3.92
CA SER A 40 5.95 5.56 3.28
C SER A 40 5.36 6.85 3.85
N THR A 41 4.07 6.84 4.18
CA THR A 41 3.36 7.98 4.75
C THR A 41 3.79 8.26 6.18
N LEU A 42 3.87 7.22 7.02
CA LEU A 42 4.31 7.35 8.42
C LEU A 42 5.79 7.77 8.51
N ALA A 43 6.62 7.35 7.55
CA ALA A 43 8.01 7.76 7.47
C ALA A 43 8.20 9.26 7.14
N ARG A 44 7.14 9.92 6.64
CA ARG A 44 7.10 11.37 6.40
C ARG A 44 6.34 12.15 7.49
N ASP A 45 6.10 11.55 8.66
CA ASP A 45 5.28 12.15 9.73
C ASP A 45 3.88 12.60 9.25
N SER A 46 3.27 11.86 8.32
CA SER A 46 1.95 12.20 7.81
C SER A 46 0.89 11.18 8.23
N MET A 47 -0.34 11.64 8.36
CA MET A 47 -1.54 10.79 8.47
C MET A 47 -2.33 10.71 7.16
N LYS A 48 -1.89 11.42 6.11
CA LYS A 48 -2.58 11.48 4.82
C LYS A 48 -2.68 10.08 4.21
N ASN A 49 -3.89 9.63 3.88
CA ASN A 49 -4.17 8.31 3.30
C ASN A 49 -3.83 7.11 4.20
N VAL A 50 -3.44 7.28 5.47
CA VAL A 50 -3.25 6.14 6.38
C VAL A 50 -4.54 5.35 6.52
N SER A 51 -5.66 6.03 6.76
CA SER A 51 -6.97 5.39 6.91
C SER A 51 -7.43 4.71 5.61
N LEU A 52 -7.27 5.40 4.47
CA LEU A 52 -7.62 4.87 3.15
C LEU A 52 -6.86 3.58 2.82
N ASN A 53 -5.53 3.61 2.92
CA ASN A 53 -4.69 2.46 2.61
C ASN A 53 -4.92 1.32 3.60
N ALA A 54 -5.12 1.62 4.89
CA ALA A 54 -5.38 0.60 5.89
C ALA A 54 -6.74 -0.09 5.69
N HIS A 55 -7.78 0.64 5.26
CA HIS A 55 -9.05 0.04 4.85
C HIS A 55 -8.89 -0.85 3.62
N ALA A 56 -8.23 -0.36 2.57
CA ALA A 56 -7.98 -1.14 1.36
C ALA A 56 -7.20 -2.43 1.65
N LEU A 57 -6.20 -2.36 2.55
CA LEU A 57 -5.45 -3.52 3.02
C LEU A 57 -6.37 -4.52 3.74
N ALA A 58 -7.20 -4.06 4.67
CA ALA A 58 -8.12 -4.92 5.40
C ALA A 58 -9.13 -5.62 4.47
N ASP A 59 -9.66 -4.88 3.50
CA ASP A 59 -10.59 -5.40 2.49
C ASP A 59 -9.91 -6.40 1.55
N ALA A 60 -8.65 -6.16 1.17
CA ALA A 60 -7.87 -7.11 0.39
C ALA A 60 -7.61 -8.41 1.15
N VAL A 61 -7.34 -8.36 2.47
CA VAL A 61 -7.20 -9.57 3.30
C VAL A 61 -8.52 -10.33 3.40
N ARG A 62 -9.65 -9.62 3.58
CA ARG A 62 -10.98 -10.26 3.64
C ARG A 62 -11.42 -10.86 2.30
N GLY A 63 -11.02 -10.23 1.21
CA GLY A 63 -11.29 -10.67 -0.15
C GLY A 63 -10.42 -11.84 -0.62
N ASP A 64 -9.45 -12.29 0.19
CA ASP A 64 -8.63 -13.45 -0.13
C ASP A 64 -9.42 -14.75 -0.01
N SER A 65 -10.04 -15.16 -1.13
CA SER A 65 -10.79 -16.42 -1.24
C SER A 65 -9.96 -17.67 -0.91
N THR A 66 -8.63 -17.60 -1.02
CA THR A 66 -7.74 -18.72 -0.72
C THR A 66 -7.45 -18.86 0.77
N LYS A 67 -7.81 -17.87 1.59
CA LYS A 67 -7.52 -17.79 3.03
C LYS A 67 -6.03 -17.97 3.36
N SER A 68 -5.16 -17.56 2.43
CA SER A 68 -3.70 -17.58 2.60
C SER A 68 -3.25 -16.50 3.58
N LEU A 69 -3.98 -15.39 3.66
CA LEU A 69 -3.68 -14.27 4.54
C LEU A 69 -4.34 -14.45 5.93
N PRO A 70 -3.57 -14.36 7.02
CA PRO A 70 -4.11 -14.43 8.37
C PRO A 70 -5.12 -13.31 8.66
N ALA A 71 -6.28 -13.66 9.23
CA ALA A 71 -7.35 -12.71 9.57
C ALA A 71 -6.88 -11.56 10.50
N ILE A 72 -5.91 -11.83 11.36
CA ILE A 72 -5.30 -10.83 12.26
C ILE A 72 -4.71 -9.62 11.50
N ILE A 73 -4.27 -9.81 10.25
CA ILE A 73 -3.75 -8.70 9.42
C ILE A 73 -4.88 -7.72 9.10
N ALA A 74 -6.09 -8.20 8.79
CA ALA A 74 -7.26 -7.35 8.56
C ALA A 74 -7.67 -6.60 9.84
N GLU A 75 -7.69 -7.27 10.99
CA GLU A 75 -8.04 -6.66 12.28
C GLU A 75 -7.08 -5.53 12.67
N GLN A 76 -5.78 -5.75 12.49
CA GLN A 76 -4.74 -4.76 12.77
C GLN A 76 -4.81 -3.58 11.79
N ALA A 77 -5.11 -3.85 10.52
CA ALA A 77 -5.30 -2.81 9.51
C ALA A 77 -6.56 -1.96 9.80
N ASP A 78 -7.66 -2.56 10.23
CA ASP A 78 -8.82 -1.81 10.71
C ASP A 78 -8.50 -0.93 11.92
N ALA A 79 -7.72 -1.45 12.87
CA ALA A 79 -7.29 -0.68 14.03
C ALA A 79 -6.40 0.51 13.61
N LEU A 80 -5.57 0.32 12.59
CA LEU A 80 -4.73 1.36 12.01
C LEU A 80 -5.57 2.41 11.30
N ALA A 81 -6.62 1.98 10.58
CA ALA A 81 -7.53 2.89 9.90
C ALA A 81 -8.29 3.82 10.86
N LYS A 82 -8.49 3.38 12.10
CA LYS A 82 -9.13 4.12 13.20
C LYS A 82 -8.15 5.04 13.96
N ALA A 83 -6.85 4.96 13.71
CA ALA A 83 -5.84 5.74 14.41
C ALA A 83 -6.04 7.26 14.18
N LYS A 84 -6.00 8.04 15.25
CA LYS A 84 -6.30 9.49 15.21
C LYS A 84 -5.07 10.39 15.15
N ASN A 85 -3.89 9.83 15.36
CA ASN A 85 -2.63 10.56 15.35
C ASN A 85 -1.45 9.63 15.04
N LEU A 86 -0.28 10.22 14.79
CA LEU A 86 0.94 9.52 14.41
C LEU A 86 1.37 8.46 15.42
N ASP A 87 1.33 8.78 16.71
CA ASP A 87 1.80 7.85 17.75
C ASP A 87 0.92 6.60 17.81
N LYS A 88 -0.41 6.77 17.77
CA LYS A 88 -1.35 5.65 17.68
C LYS A 88 -1.14 4.85 16.40
N ALA A 89 -1.02 5.53 15.25
CA ALA A 89 -0.81 4.87 13.96
C ALA A 89 0.47 4.04 13.96
N ARG A 90 1.58 4.60 14.44
CA ARG A 90 2.88 3.91 14.55
C ARG A 90 2.81 2.70 15.47
N ASN A 91 2.15 2.82 16.63
CA ASN A 91 2.02 1.71 17.56
C ASN A 91 1.19 0.55 16.98
N VAL A 92 0.12 0.84 16.25
CA VAL A 92 -0.65 -0.19 15.55
C VAL A 92 0.16 -0.77 14.38
N PHE A 93 0.84 0.09 13.62
CA PHE A 93 1.63 -0.31 12.46
C PHE A 93 2.80 -1.24 12.81
N LYS A 94 3.35 -1.15 14.03
CA LYS A 94 4.34 -2.13 14.54
C LYS A 94 3.79 -3.55 14.52
N ARG A 95 2.61 -3.75 15.10
CA ARG A 95 1.94 -5.07 15.15
C ARG A 95 1.60 -5.58 13.75
N LEU A 96 1.07 -4.69 12.91
CA LEU A 96 0.80 -5.01 11.50
C LEU A 96 2.06 -5.45 10.75
N SER A 97 3.18 -4.77 10.98
CA SER A 97 4.47 -5.11 10.39
C SER A 97 4.97 -6.47 10.84
N GLU A 98 4.87 -6.79 12.14
CA GLU A 98 5.24 -8.10 12.67
C GLU A 98 4.44 -9.22 12.00
N SER A 99 3.13 -9.07 11.89
CA SER A 99 2.25 -10.08 11.27
C SER A 99 2.55 -10.25 9.77
N LEU A 100 2.77 -9.16 9.03
CA LEU A 100 3.12 -9.25 7.60
C LEU A 100 4.52 -9.81 7.37
N ILE A 101 5.51 -9.44 8.19
CA ILE A 101 6.86 -10.01 8.13
C ILE A 101 6.81 -11.52 8.39
N ALA A 102 6.06 -11.96 9.41
CA ALA A 102 5.88 -13.39 9.69
C ALA A 102 5.25 -14.11 8.51
N HIS A 103 4.18 -13.54 7.94
CA HIS A 103 3.52 -14.11 6.76
C HIS A 103 4.47 -14.22 5.56
N VAL A 104 5.22 -13.17 5.23
CA VAL A 104 6.18 -13.16 4.12
C VAL A 104 7.36 -14.12 4.36
N LYS A 105 7.83 -14.27 5.62
CA LYS A 105 8.86 -15.26 5.96
C LYS A 105 8.41 -16.69 5.73
N THR A 106 7.16 -17.01 6.06
CA THR A 106 6.60 -18.35 5.92
C THR A 106 6.21 -18.68 4.48
N ASN A 107 5.61 -17.73 3.77
CA ASN A 107 4.96 -18.00 2.48
C ASN A 107 5.74 -17.43 1.28
N GLY A 108 6.84 -16.70 1.53
CA GLY A 108 7.54 -15.93 0.52
C GLY A 108 6.88 -14.57 0.28
N ALA A 109 7.64 -13.67 -0.34
CA ALA A 109 7.07 -12.42 -0.81
C ALA A 109 6.23 -12.66 -2.07
N PRO A 110 5.14 -11.91 -2.27
CA PRO A 110 4.52 -11.81 -3.58
C PRO A 110 5.47 -11.10 -4.55
N ARG A 111 5.01 -10.86 -5.78
CA ARG A 111 5.80 -10.26 -6.85
C ARG A 111 6.61 -9.03 -6.40
N GLY A 112 7.91 -9.03 -6.73
CA GLY A 112 8.81 -7.92 -6.46
C GLY A 112 9.86 -8.24 -5.39
N THR A 113 10.59 -7.21 -4.96
CA THR A 113 11.66 -7.32 -3.98
C THR A 113 11.35 -6.42 -2.78
N TYR A 114 11.41 -7.02 -1.60
CA TYR A 114 11.10 -6.36 -0.34
C TYR A 114 12.22 -6.60 0.66
N TYR A 115 12.43 -5.62 1.53
CA TYR A 115 13.47 -5.67 2.55
C TYR A 115 12.83 -5.58 3.93
N GLU A 116 13.14 -6.52 4.81
CA GLU A 116 12.89 -6.32 6.24
C GLU A 116 13.99 -5.42 6.79
N VAL A 117 13.58 -4.33 7.42
CA VAL A 117 14.49 -3.39 8.09
C VAL A 117 14.13 -3.35 9.56
N TYR A 118 15.14 -3.34 10.43
CA TYR A 118 14.99 -3.28 11.87
C TYR A 118 15.54 -1.97 12.43
N CYS A 119 14.81 -1.32 13.34
CA CYS A 119 15.27 -0.14 14.07
C CYS A 119 15.48 -0.47 15.56
N PRO A 120 16.73 -0.42 16.09
CA PRO A 120 17.01 -0.69 17.50
C PRO A 120 16.33 0.30 18.46
N ILE A 121 16.17 1.56 18.05
CA ILE A 121 15.53 2.60 18.87
C ILE A 121 14.03 2.36 19.01
N ALA A 122 13.36 2.06 17.89
CA ALA A 122 11.93 1.77 17.89
C ALA A 122 11.60 0.34 18.40
N LYS A 123 12.63 -0.51 18.50
CA LYS A 123 12.56 -1.95 18.78
C LYS A 123 11.54 -2.66 17.89
N ALA A 124 11.55 -2.34 16.60
CA ALA A 124 10.56 -2.82 15.66
C ALA A 124 11.15 -3.00 14.26
N SER A 125 10.59 -3.96 13.52
CA SER A 125 10.87 -4.19 12.10
C SER A 125 9.75 -3.68 11.21
N TRP A 126 10.04 -3.44 9.94
CA TRP A 126 9.03 -3.19 8.89
C TRP A 126 9.51 -3.75 7.54
N LEU A 127 8.59 -3.90 6.60
CA LEU A 127 8.92 -4.19 5.19
C LEU A 127 8.97 -2.88 4.39
N GLN A 128 9.91 -2.77 3.46
CA GLN A 128 9.94 -1.67 2.50
C GLN A 128 10.36 -2.13 1.10
N ALA A 129 10.01 -1.31 0.10
CA ALA A 129 10.54 -1.43 -1.25
C ALA A 129 11.87 -0.66 -1.35
N GLY A 130 12.87 -1.28 -1.97
CA GLY A 130 14.20 -0.70 -2.13
C GLY A 130 15.03 -0.65 -0.85
N GLU A 131 16.32 -0.37 -1.02
CA GLU A 131 17.33 -0.43 0.04
C GLU A 131 17.46 0.89 0.82
N THR A 132 17.01 2.00 0.25
CA THR A 132 17.02 3.30 0.92
C THR A 132 16.03 3.30 2.08
N VAL A 133 16.54 3.31 3.30
CA VAL A 133 15.70 3.18 4.50
C VAL A 133 14.77 4.37 4.66
N SER A 134 13.49 4.06 4.84
CA SER A 134 12.43 5.01 5.17
C SER A 134 11.75 4.54 6.46
N ASN A 135 12.07 5.14 7.60
CA ASN A 135 11.67 4.63 8.91
C ASN A 135 10.26 5.10 9.32
N PRO A 136 9.23 4.23 9.34
CA PRO A 136 7.86 4.63 9.65
C PRO A 136 7.66 5.02 11.12
N TYR A 137 8.54 4.58 12.01
CA TYR A 137 8.39 4.76 13.46
C TYR A 137 9.02 6.06 13.97
N LEU A 138 10.08 6.51 13.31
CA LEU A 138 10.78 7.73 13.70
C LEU A 138 10.46 8.92 12.79
N GLY A 139 9.94 8.68 11.59
CA GLY A 139 9.59 9.75 10.66
C GLY A 139 10.80 10.56 10.22
N THR A 140 10.61 11.86 10.07
CA THR A 140 11.63 12.85 9.71
C THR A 140 12.77 12.94 10.73
N ARG A 141 12.56 12.53 11.99
CA ARG A 141 13.64 12.48 13.00
C ARG A 141 14.77 11.55 12.58
N ALA A 142 14.49 10.50 11.80
CA ALA A 142 15.51 9.61 11.27
C ALA A 142 16.49 10.28 10.30
N ALA A 143 16.09 11.39 9.66
CA ALA A 143 16.93 12.13 8.71
C ALA A 143 17.84 13.17 9.39
N THR A 144 17.79 13.32 10.72
CA THR A 144 18.59 14.32 11.43
C THR A 144 20.03 13.83 11.66
N PRO A 145 21.05 14.70 11.60
CA PRO A 145 22.46 14.29 11.73
C PRO A 145 22.80 13.59 13.06
N THR A 146 22.08 13.95 14.12
CA THR A 146 22.27 13.39 15.48
C THR A 146 21.78 11.95 15.60
N TRP A 147 20.83 11.54 14.76
CA TRP A 147 20.20 10.22 14.81
C TRP A 147 20.40 9.42 13.52
N GLY A 148 20.98 10.01 12.47
CA GLY A 148 21.08 9.44 11.13
C GLY A 148 21.64 8.03 11.12
N TRP A 149 22.76 7.75 11.82
CA TRP A 149 23.35 6.41 11.84
C TRP A 149 22.58 5.41 12.74
N ALA A 150 21.98 5.88 13.85
CA ALA A 150 21.27 5.04 14.81
C ALA A 150 19.82 4.72 14.39
N CYS A 151 19.24 5.53 13.50
CA CYS A 151 17.84 5.49 13.13
C CYS A 151 17.58 5.13 11.65
N SER A 152 18.65 5.03 10.85
CA SER A 152 18.62 4.52 9.48
C SER A 152 18.24 3.05 9.37
N GLY A 153 18.00 2.34 10.48
CA GLY A 153 17.64 0.93 10.45
C GLY A 153 18.72 0.03 9.85
N VAL A 154 18.56 -1.27 10.00
CA VAL A 154 19.47 -2.26 9.42
C VAL A 154 18.63 -3.18 8.55
N VAL A 155 18.97 -3.29 7.27
CA VAL A 155 18.38 -4.30 6.39
C VAL A 155 18.76 -5.67 6.96
N LYS A 156 17.75 -6.44 7.37
CA LYS A 156 17.88 -7.75 8.01
C LYS A 156 17.76 -8.88 6.99
N ALA A 157 16.89 -8.71 6.02
CA ALA A 157 16.58 -9.74 5.03
C ALA A 157 16.06 -9.11 3.74
N LYS A 158 16.25 -9.84 2.64
CA LYS A 158 15.69 -9.56 1.32
C LYS A 158 14.75 -10.69 0.94
N PHE A 159 13.52 -10.36 0.57
CA PHE A 159 12.52 -11.28 0.06
C PHE A 159 12.25 -10.97 -1.40
N THR A 160 12.29 -11.98 -2.25
CA THR A 160 12.01 -11.83 -3.69
C THR A 160 10.89 -12.78 -4.07
N GLY A 161 9.80 -12.24 -4.58
CA GLY A 161 8.73 -13.04 -5.17
C GLY A 161 8.98 -13.33 -6.65
N PRO A 162 8.12 -14.15 -7.27
CA PRO A 162 8.26 -14.49 -8.68
C PRO A 162 8.25 -13.23 -9.56
N PRO A 163 8.98 -13.24 -10.69
CA PRO A 163 8.89 -12.16 -11.66
C PRO A 163 7.44 -12.04 -12.13
N GLY A 164 6.97 -10.81 -12.33
CA GLY A 164 5.65 -10.63 -12.92
C GLY A 164 5.62 -11.28 -14.28
N LYS A 165 4.55 -12.05 -14.57
CA LYS A 165 4.25 -12.32 -15.96
C LYS A 165 3.99 -10.97 -16.59
N ASP A 166 4.86 -10.59 -17.53
CA ASP A 166 4.59 -9.43 -18.35
C ASP A 166 3.21 -9.62 -18.92
N GLN A 167 2.41 -8.55 -18.90
CA GLN A 167 1.07 -8.58 -19.48
C GLN A 167 1.24 -8.41 -20.99
N THR A 168 2.03 -9.28 -21.61
CA THR A 168 2.17 -9.38 -23.06
C THR A 168 1.01 -10.21 -23.59
N ASP A 169 0.23 -9.49 -24.39
CA ASP A 169 -0.58 -9.95 -25.50
C ASP A 169 -1.91 -10.61 -25.14
N GLY A 170 -2.91 -9.74 -25.00
CA GLY A 170 -4.26 -10.09 -25.38
C GLY A 170 -4.29 -10.54 -26.85
N GLY A 171 -4.86 -11.73 -27.07
CA GLY A 171 -5.23 -12.27 -28.38
C GLY A 171 -4.07 -12.99 -29.06
N LEU A 172 -4.16 -14.28 -29.37
CA LEU A 172 -5.27 -14.87 -30.09
C LEU A 172 -5.42 -16.35 -29.69
N LEU A 173 -6.62 -16.73 -29.26
CA LEU A 173 -7.07 -18.11 -29.34
C LEU A 173 -7.31 -18.45 -30.81
N ARG A 174 -6.46 -19.29 -31.41
CA ARG A 174 -6.79 -20.40 -32.31
C ARG A 174 -5.53 -21.05 -32.86
#